data_AF-A0A3D5L3H4-F1
#
_entry.id   AF-A0A3D5L3H4-F1
#
_cell.length_a   1.000
_cell.length_b   1.000
_cell.length_c   1.000
_cell.angle_alpha   90.00
_cell.angle_beta   90.00
_cell.angle_gamma   90.00
#
_symmetry.space_group_name_H-M   'P 1'
#
loop_
_entity.id
_entity.type
_entity.pdbx_description
1 polymer ?
#
loop_
_entity_poly.entity_id
_entity_poly.type
_entity_poly.pdbx_seq_one_letter_code
_entity_poly.pdbx_strand_id
1 'polypeptide(L)'
;MSEKEPNTPEQEQKSPETKPPKAQKDTKDPEEKEKTAAAPAEKTPKKRHKKALLAVLVTADLALIAGLSFGVYHYRSAVVLAGQELSKTRSSLQSANESIEKTNSALSKQQDLTDTLQDELSTVQDQLSSTEDQLTAAQAKADNYDSLYEAFDGLPKANSDFFASANVLTLKKGKSKKVYVYLETDESKSYETVMEPSNDCITASWDSDDFDENGVNSVTVKGAKEGVSVLGFINGYNEETVHVVVMVTE
;
A
#
# COMPACT_ATOMS: atom_id res chain seq x y z
N MET A 1 18.67 -18.40 -0.62
CA MET A 1 18.44 -16.96 -0.51
C MET A 1 17.83 -16.72 0.86
N SER A 2 18.54 -16.00 1.72
CA SER A 2 18.18 -15.81 3.13
C SER A 2 17.11 -14.74 3.28
N GLU A 3 16.00 -15.10 3.92
CA GLU A 3 15.00 -14.14 4.39
C GLU A 3 15.54 -13.39 5.61
N LYS A 4 15.44 -12.06 5.57
CA LYS A 4 15.94 -11.17 6.60
C LYS A 4 14.76 -10.33 7.09
N GLU A 5 14.21 -10.70 8.24
CA GLU A 5 13.19 -9.92 8.94
C GLU A 5 13.77 -8.58 9.43
N PRO A 6 13.01 -7.47 9.37
CA PRO A 6 13.42 -6.22 9.99
C PRO A 6 13.04 -6.16 11.47
N ASN A 7 14.09 -6.10 12.28
CA ASN A 7 14.12 -5.80 13.71
C ASN A 7 13.55 -4.39 13.99
N THR A 8 12.60 -4.28 14.91
CA THR A 8 12.12 -2.98 15.44
C THR A 8 12.87 -2.67 16.74
N PRO A 9 13.52 -1.51 16.90
CA PRO A 9 14.19 -1.17 18.15
C PRO A 9 13.21 -0.56 19.17
N GLU A 10 13.09 -1.25 20.30
CA GLU A 10 12.47 -0.79 21.54
C GLU A 10 13.36 0.30 22.17
N GLN A 11 12.86 1.53 22.31
CA GLN A 11 13.52 2.56 23.11
C GLN A 11 12.82 2.72 24.46
N GLU A 12 13.42 2.11 25.49
CA GLU A 12 13.19 2.45 26.89
C GLU A 12 13.59 3.91 27.17
N GLN A 13 12.62 4.78 27.46
CA GLN A 13 12.90 6.05 28.12
C GLN A 13 12.85 5.88 29.64
N LYS A 14 14.04 5.76 30.24
CA LYS A 14 14.30 5.93 31.68
C LYS A 14 13.96 7.36 32.11
N SER A 15 13.02 7.48 33.04
CA SER A 15 12.74 8.71 33.78
C SER A 15 13.77 8.90 34.91
N PRO A 16 14.37 10.09 35.10
CA PRO A 16 15.28 10.34 36.22
C PRO A 16 14.52 10.73 37.50
N GLU A 17 14.60 9.87 38.52
CA GLU A 17 14.26 10.19 39.90
C GLU A 17 15.21 11.28 40.46
N THR A 18 14.65 12.39 40.92
CA THR A 18 15.35 13.37 41.76
C THR A 18 14.82 13.30 43.19
N LYS A 19 15.70 12.89 44.11
CA LYS A 19 15.50 12.93 45.57
C LYS A 19 15.26 14.36 46.08
N PRO A 20 14.46 14.56 47.15
CA PRO A 20 14.45 15.81 47.89
C PRO A 20 15.67 15.91 48.84
N PRO A 21 16.26 17.11 49.04
CA PRO A 21 17.33 17.28 50.01
C PRO A 21 16.77 17.41 51.44
N LYS A 22 17.43 16.71 52.36
CA LYS A 22 17.38 16.96 53.81
C LYS A 22 18.07 18.29 54.11
N ALA A 23 17.52 19.06 55.05
CA ALA A 23 18.27 20.07 55.79
C ALA A 23 18.37 19.64 57.26
N GLN A 24 19.60 19.41 57.72
CA GLN A 24 20.00 19.21 59.11
C GLN A 24 20.14 20.56 59.83
N LYS A 25 19.73 20.55 61.10
CA LYS A 25 20.40 21.08 62.31
C LYS A 25 21.61 22.01 62.13
N ASP A 26 21.60 23.15 62.83
CA ASP A 26 22.52 23.43 63.95
C ASP A 26 22.01 24.65 64.77
N THR A 27 21.68 24.53 66.06
CA THR A 27 22.53 24.50 67.28
C THR A 27 23.21 25.84 67.62
N LYS A 28 22.75 26.54 68.67
CA LYS A 28 23.58 26.98 69.82
C LYS A 28 22.82 27.83 70.85
N ASP A 29 22.78 27.32 72.08
CA ASP A 29 22.80 28.12 73.33
C ASP A 29 24.13 28.89 73.46
N PRO A 30 24.17 29.88 74.35
CA PRO A 30 25.03 29.67 75.52
C PRO A 30 24.40 30.01 76.88
N GLU A 31 24.81 29.19 77.84
CA GLU A 31 24.81 29.36 79.30
C GLU A 31 25.33 30.74 79.77
N GLU A 32 24.88 31.24 80.94
CA GLU A 32 25.63 31.18 82.21
C GLU A 32 25.04 31.99 83.40
N LYS A 33 24.99 31.32 84.56
CA LYS A 33 25.30 31.75 85.96
C LYS A 33 24.45 32.76 86.76
N GLU A 34 23.63 32.19 87.65
CA GLU A 34 23.73 32.19 89.13
C GLU A 34 24.25 33.45 89.89
N LYS A 35 23.42 34.02 90.78
CA LYS A 35 23.72 34.17 92.22
C LYS A 35 22.55 34.66 93.09
N THR A 36 22.39 33.98 94.21
CA THR A 36 21.52 34.20 95.37
C THR A 36 21.89 35.46 96.17
N ALA A 37 20.90 36.21 96.69
CA ALA A 37 20.98 36.85 98.01
C ALA A 37 19.59 37.31 98.51
N ALA A 38 19.37 37.13 99.80
CA ALA A 38 18.13 37.35 100.54
C ALA A 38 17.76 38.84 100.73
N ALA A 39 16.47 39.04 101.01
CA ALA A 39 15.77 40.31 101.29
C ALA A 39 16.32 41.07 102.54
N PRO A 40 15.94 42.35 102.81
CA PRO A 40 14.61 42.61 103.39
C PRO A 40 13.92 43.96 103.07
N ALA A 41 12.59 43.90 103.20
CA ALA A 41 11.64 44.87 103.77
C ALA A 41 11.56 46.35 103.32
N GLU A 42 10.32 46.68 102.89
CA GLU A 42 9.57 47.92 103.10
C GLU A 42 10.16 49.29 102.71
N LYS A 43 9.52 49.90 101.69
CA LYS A 43 8.57 51.01 101.92
C LYS A 43 7.77 51.28 100.64
N THR A 44 6.45 51.31 100.78
CA THR A 44 5.50 51.61 99.71
C THR A 44 5.73 53.00 99.10
N PRO A 45 5.49 53.15 97.78
CA PRO A 45 4.65 54.25 97.34
C PRO A 45 3.51 53.71 96.47
N LYS A 46 2.33 53.52 97.09
CA LYS A 46 1.07 53.04 96.47
C LYS A 46 0.58 53.90 95.27
N LYS A 47 1.22 55.04 94.95
CA LYS A 47 0.86 55.89 93.79
C LYS A 47 1.61 55.57 92.48
N ARG A 48 2.72 54.82 92.50
CA ARG A 48 3.47 54.47 91.27
C ARG A 48 2.92 53.22 90.56
N HIS A 49 2.32 52.29 91.30
CA HIS A 49 1.77 51.05 90.74
C HIS A 49 0.58 51.26 89.80
N LYS A 50 -0.31 52.23 90.05
CA LYS A 50 -1.44 52.50 89.15
C LYS A 50 -0.99 53.03 87.78
N LYS A 51 0.02 53.91 87.75
CA LYS A 51 0.59 54.41 86.49
C LYS A 51 1.37 53.33 85.75
N ALA A 52 2.12 52.49 86.47
CA ALA A 52 2.82 51.35 85.88
C ALA A 52 1.86 50.30 85.31
N LEU A 53 0.80 49.95 86.04
CA LEU A 53 -0.23 49.01 85.59
C LEU A 53 -0.98 49.53 84.35
N LEU A 54 -1.32 50.82 84.34
CA LEU A 54 -1.98 51.46 83.19
C LEU A 54 -1.03 51.50 81.97
N ALA A 55 0.26 51.78 82.17
CA ALA A 55 1.25 51.72 81.11
C ALA A 55 1.40 50.31 80.53
N VAL A 56 1.44 49.28 81.38
CA VAL A 56 1.50 47.87 80.97
C VAL A 56 0.27 47.47 80.15
N LEU A 57 -0.93 47.85 80.60
CA LEU A 57 -2.19 47.60 79.87
C LEU A 57 -2.21 48.29 78.49
N VAL A 58 -1.82 49.56 78.42
CA VAL A 58 -1.76 50.30 77.14
C VAL A 58 -0.72 49.70 76.20
N THR A 59 0.44 49.26 76.71
CA THR A 59 1.44 48.57 75.88
C THR A 59 0.99 47.19 75.43
N ALA A 60 0.22 46.45 76.25
CA ALA A 60 -0.32 45.15 75.87
C ALA A 60 -1.40 45.29 74.79
N ASP A 61 -2.31 46.27 74.91
CA ASP A 61 -3.32 46.56 73.89
C ASP A 61 -2.68 47.02 72.57
N LEU A 62 -1.66 47.89 72.62
CA LEU A 62 -0.92 48.31 71.42
C LEU A 62 -0.17 47.14 70.76
N ALA A 63 0.44 46.24 71.54
CA ALA A 63 1.10 45.05 71.01
C ALA A 63 0.11 44.08 70.37
N LEU A 64 -1.09 43.94 70.95
CA LEU A 64 -2.16 43.10 70.41
C LEU A 64 -2.76 43.69 69.13
N ILE A 65 -3.01 45.00 69.08
CA ILE A 65 -3.47 45.71 67.88
C ILE A 65 -2.40 45.64 66.77
N ALA A 66 -1.13 45.84 67.10
CA ALA A 66 -0.03 45.73 66.13
C ALA A 66 0.12 44.29 65.61
N GLY A 67 0.02 43.28 66.47
CA GLY A 67 0.06 41.87 66.10
C GLY A 67 -1.09 41.46 65.18
N LEU A 68 -2.33 41.89 65.48
CA LEU A 68 -3.48 41.67 64.62
C LEU A 68 -3.35 42.39 63.27
N SER A 69 -2.88 43.64 63.27
CA SER A 69 -2.67 44.42 62.04
C SER A 69 -1.61 43.78 61.14
N PHE A 70 -0.52 43.30 61.73
CA PHE A 70 0.55 42.59 61.02
C PHE A 70 0.07 41.24 60.47
N GLY A 71 -0.69 40.47 61.26
CA GLY A 71 -1.30 39.21 60.82
C GLY A 71 -2.27 39.40 59.66
N VAL A 72 -3.14 40.41 59.73
CA VAL A 72 -4.09 40.75 58.64
C VAL A 72 -3.33 41.20 57.38
N TYR A 73 -2.27 41.99 57.52
CA TYR A 73 -1.45 42.42 56.39
C TYR A 73 -0.76 41.23 55.69
N HIS A 74 -0.14 40.34 56.45
CA HIS A 74 0.50 39.14 55.90
C HIS A 74 -0.50 38.19 55.24
N TYR A 75 -1.67 37.99 55.86
CA TYR A 75 -2.74 37.20 55.27
C TYR A 75 -3.22 37.79 53.95
N ARG A 76 -3.49 39.10 53.90
CA ARG A 76 -3.96 39.78 52.68
C ARG A 76 -2.91 39.74 51.58
N SER A 77 -1.62 39.90 51.92
CA SER A 77 -0.51 39.75 50.98
C SER A 77 -0.42 38.32 50.43
N ALA A 78 -0.52 37.30 51.27
CA ALA A 78 -0.52 35.89 50.86
C ALA A 78 -1.70 35.55 49.94
N VAL A 79 -2.89 36.07 50.21
CA VAL A 79 -4.07 35.88 49.35
C VAL A 79 -3.88 36.54 47.98
N VAL A 80 -3.30 37.74 47.92
CA VAL A 80 -3.01 38.43 46.64
C VAL A 80 -1.98 37.64 45.83
N LEU A 81 -0.90 37.17 46.46
CA LEU A 81 0.11 36.33 45.81
C LEU A 81 -0.50 35.03 45.28
N ALA A 82 -1.31 34.34 46.09
CA ALA A 82 -2.02 33.13 45.67
C ALA A 82 -2.96 33.40 44.49
N GLY A 83 -3.67 34.54 44.50
CA GLY A 83 -4.53 34.96 43.39
C GLY A 83 -3.76 35.23 42.10
N GLN A 84 -2.56 35.82 42.19
CA GLN A 84 -1.69 36.04 41.03
C GLN A 84 -1.17 34.72 40.45
N GLU A 85 -0.74 33.78 41.30
CA GLU A 85 -0.27 32.47 40.85
C GLU A 85 -1.41 31.63 40.23
N LEU A 86 -2.62 31.68 40.81
CA LEU A 86 -3.82 31.09 40.22
C LEU A 86 -4.14 31.70 38.85
N SER A 87 -4.04 33.02 38.72
CA SER A 87 -4.25 33.72 37.45
C SER A 87 -3.24 33.29 36.39
N LYS A 88 -1.94 33.24 36.72
CA LYS A 88 -0.89 32.72 35.81
C LYS A 88 -1.16 31.28 35.40
N THR A 89 -1.51 30.43 36.37
CA THR A 89 -1.84 29.02 36.13
C THR A 89 -3.00 28.89 35.18
N ARG A 90 -4.05 29.70 35.36
CA ARG A 90 -5.22 29.73 34.48
C ARG A 90 -4.86 30.14 33.06
N SER A 91 -4.07 31.21 32.89
CA SER A 91 -3.62 31.65 31.56
C SER A 91 -2.75 30.59 30.87
N SER A 92 -1.88 29.91 31.63
CA SER A 92 -1.06 28.81 31.12
C SER A 92 -1.92 27.62 30.66
N LEU A 93 -2.91 27.22 31.47
CA LEU A 93 -3.86 26.17 31.10
C LEU A 93 -4.68 26.53 29.85
N GLN A 94 -5.13 27.78 29.74
CA GLN A 94 -5.84 28.23 28.55
C GLN A 94 -4.95 28.16 27.30
N SER A 95 -3.71 28.62 27.40
CA SER A 95 -2.74 28.56 26.29
C SER A 95 -2.43 27.11 25.89
N ALA A 96 -2.30 26.22 26.87
CA ALA A 96 -2.11 24.79 26.62
C ALA A 96 -3.33 24.18 25.93
N ASN A 97 -4.54 24.55 26.33
CA ASN A 97 -5.77 24.07 25.72
C ASN A 97 -5.91 24.52 24.26
N GLU A 98 -5.62 25.80 23.97
CA GLU A 98 -5.58 26.32 22.60
C GLU A 98 -4.52 25.60 21.75
N SER A 99 -3.39 25.24 22.34
CA SER A 99 -2.36 24.45 21.64
C SER A 99 -2.84 23.04 21.33
N ILE A 100 -3.53 22.38 22.27
CA ILE A 100 -4.10 21.04 22.06
C ILE A 100 -5.16 21.07 20.96
N GLU A 101 -6.04 22.07 20.95
CA GLU A 101 -7.05 22.23 19.90
C GLU A 101 -6.42 22.40 18.51
N LYS A 102 -5.35 23.20 18.41
CA LYS A 102 -4.58 23.35 17.16
C LYS A 102 -3.93 22.05 16.73
N THR A 103 -3.31 21.31 17.65
CA THR A 103 -2.71 20.00 17.37
C THR A 103 -3.75 18.99 16.91
N ASN A 104 -4.91 18.91 17.57
CA ASN A 104 -5.99 18.02 17.17
C ASN A 104 -6.55 18.38 15.79
N SER A 105 -6.71 19.67 15.49
CA SER A 105 -7.12 20.11 14.16
C SER A 105 -6.10 19.74 13.08
N ALA A 106 -4.80 19.87 13.37
CA ALA A 106 -3.75 19.46 12.45
C ALA A 106 -3.74 17.93 12.25
N LEU A 107 -3.93 17.15 13.32
CA LEU A 107 -4.00 15.69 13.26
C LEU A 107 -5.19 15.23 12.40
N SER A 108 -6.36 15.83 12.57
CA SER A 108 -7.55 15.54 11.76
C SER A 108 -7.28 15.78 10.27
N LYS A 109 -6.66 16.91 9.91
CA LYS A 109 -6.30 17.19 8.51
C LYS A 109 -5.29 16.19 7.95
N GLN A 110 -4.37 15.72 8.78
CA GLN A 110 -3.39 14.72 8.39
C GLN A 110 -4.05 13.35 8.18
N GLN A 111 -5.09 13.04 8.95
CA GLN A 111 -5.90 11.85 8.77
C GLN A 111 -6.70 11.91 7.47
N ASP A 112 -7.37 13.04 7.19
CA ASP A 112 -8.09 13.25 5.92
C ASP A 112 -7.16 13.11 4.69
N LEU A 113 -5.93 13.63 4.79
CA LEU A 113 -4.90 13.46 3.75
C LEU A 113 -4.47 12.00 3.59
N THR A 114 -4.38 11.26 4.69
CA THR A 114 -4.02 9.83 4.66
C THR A 114 -5.09 9.02 3.95
N ASP A 115 -6.36 9.27 4.27
CA ASP A 115 -7.50 8.60 3.63
C ASP A 115 -7.54 8.92 2.12
N THR A 116 -7.32 10.20 1.76
CA THR A 116 -7.24 10.62 0.35
C THR A 116 -6.12 9.90 -0.41
N LEU A 117 -4.93 9.82 0.17
CA LEU A 117 -3.80 9.11 -0.44
C LEU A 117 -4.06 7.61 -0.60
N GLN A 118 -4.81 7.02 0.33
CA GLN A 118 -5.16 5.60 0.26
C GLN A 118 -6.16 5.34 -0.87
N ASP A 119 -7.14 6.22 -1.07
CA ASP A 119 -8.06 6.15 -2.21
C ASP A 119 -7.36 6.35 -3.56
N GLU A 120 -6.42 7.31 -3.63
CA GLU A 120 -5.58 7.53 -4.82
C GLU A 120 -4.72 6.30 -5.14
N LEU A 121 -4.10 5.68 -4.12
CA LEU A 121 -3.30 4.48 -4.28
C LEU A 121 -4.14 3.32 -4.85
N SER A 122 -5.36 3.12 -4.31
CA SER A 122 -6.28 2.11 -4.82
C SER A 122 -6.63 2.35 -6.29
N THR A 123 -6.92 3.61 -6.65
CA THR A 123 -7.24 3.99 -8.03
C THR A 123 -6.08 3.70 -8.99
N VAL A 124 -4.85 4.03 -8.60
CA VAL A 124 -3.65 3.75 -9.39
C VAL A 124 -3.43 2.24 -9.55
N GLN A 125 -3.70 1.46 -8.50
CA GLN A 125 -3.59 0.01 -8.54
C GLN A 125 -4.58 -0.62 -9.53
N ASP A 126 -5.83 -0.14 -9.55
CA ASP A 126 -6.85 -0.57 -10.51
C ASP A 126 -6.46 -0.20 -11.95
N GLN A 127 -5.93 1.01 -12.17
CA GLN A 127 -5.44 1.44 -13.48
C GLN A 127 -4.26 0.60 -13.97
N LEU A 128 -3.35 0.23 -13.07
CA LEU A 128 -2.21 -0.62 -13.40
C LEU A 128 -2.69 -2.01 -13.83
N SER A 129 -3.60 -2.62 -13.08
CA SER A 129 -4.20 -3.92 -13.43
C SER A 129 -4.89 -3.86 -14.80
N SER A 130 -5.68 -2.82 -15.05
CA SER A 130 -6.32 -2.65 -16.36
C SER A 130 -5.33 -2.46 -17.50
N THR A 131 -4.18 -1.82 -17.25
CA THR A 131 -3.14 -1.62 -18.25
C THR A 131 -2.42 -2.94 -18.55
N GLU A 132 -2.16 -3.74 -17.52
CA GLU A 132 -1.58 -5.07 -17.66
C GLU A 132 -2.47 -6.00 -18.49
N ASP A 133 -3.77 -6.02 -18.21
CA ASP A 133 -4.75 -6.79 -19.01
C ASP A 133 -4.75 -6.36 -20.49
N GLN A 134 -4.69 -5.04 -20.74
CA GLN A 134 -4.63 -4.51 -22.10
C GLN A 134 -3.32 -4.88 -22.80
N LEU A 135 -2.19 -4.87 -22.09
CA LEU A 135 -0.90 -5.27 -22.61
C LEU A 135 -0.89 -6.75 -22.97
N THR A 136 -1.39 -7.61 -22.08
CA THR A 136 -1.54 -9.05 -22.35
C THR A 136 -2.44 -9.30 -23.56
N ALA A 137 -3.57 -8.60 -23.67
CA ALA A 137 -4.44 -8.71 -24.83
C ALA A 137 -3.79 -8.20 -26.13
N ALA A 138 -3.01 -7.12 -26.07
CA ALA A 138 -2.26 -6.60 -27.21
C ALA A 138 -1.15 -7.56 -27.64
N GLN A 139 -0.48 -8.20 -26.69
CA GLN A 139 0.55 -9.19 -26.95
C GLN A 139 -0.03 -10.46 -27.58
N ALA A 140 -1.15 -10.97 -27.05
CA ALA A 140 -1.87 -12.07 -27.67
C ALA A 140 -2.33 -11.75 -29.11
N LYS A 141 -2.71 -10.49 -29.39
CA LYS A 141 -2.99 -10.03 -30.75
C LYS A 141 -1.74 -10.00 -31.62
N ALA A 142 -0.62 -9.50 -31.09
CA ALA A 142 0.65 -9.46 -31.80
C ALA A 142 1.14 -10.88 -32.14
N ASP A 143 1.10 -11.81 -31.20
CA ASP A 143 1.45 -13.21 -31.42
C ASP A 143 0.54 -13.86 -32.47
N ASN A 144 -0.77 -13.54 -32.44
CA ASN A 144 -1.70 -13.96 -33.47
C ASN A 144 -1.33 -13.36 -34.83
N TYR A 145 -0.99 -12.07 -34.90
CA TYR A 145 -0.55 -11.43 -36.14
C TYR A 145 0.77 -11.99 -36.65
N ASP A 146 1.74 -12.31 -35.80
CA ASP A 146 2.99 -12.97 -36.21
C ASP A 146 2.72 -14.37 -36.73
N SER A 147 1.82 -15.14 -36.10
CA SER A 147 1.39 -16.45 -36.63
C SER A 147 0.67 -16.33 -37.97
N LEU A 148 -0.15 -15.28 -38.13
CA LEU A 148 -0.79 -14.96 -39.40
C LEU A 148 0.24 -14.50 -40.42
N TYR A 149 1.25 -13.73 -40.02
CA TYR A 149 2.31 -13.25 -40.91
C TYR A 149 3.19 -14.40 -41.38
N GLU A 150 3.54 -15.36 -40.53
CA GLU A 150 4.18 -16.61 -40.96
C GLU A 150 3.27 -17.45 -41.87
N ALA A 151 1.95 -17.46 -41.62
CA ALA A 151 0.98 -18.05 -42.54
C ALA A 151 0.80 -17.24 -43.85
N PHE A 152 1.09 -15.94 -43.84
CA PHE A 152 0.94 -14.98 -44.95
C PHE A 152 2.27 -14.63 -45.65
N ASP A 153 3.43 -15.14 -45.23
CA ASP A 153 4.66 -15.16 -46.05
C ASP A 153 4.48 -16.10 -47.28
N GLY A 154 3.30 -16.71 -47.39
CA GLY A 154 2.70 -17.29 -48.60
C GLY A 154 1.72 -16.37 -49.37
N LEU A 155 1.69 -15.05 -49.15
CA LEU A 155 0.82 -14.13 -49.92
C LEU A 155 1.17 -14.16 -51.42
N PRO A 156 0.16 -14.14 -52.31
CA PRO A 156 0.37 -14.22 -53.74
C PRO A 156 0.98 -12.90 -54.22
N LYS A 157 2.18 -12.96 -54.79
CA LYS A 157 2.72 -11.86 -55.60
C LYS A 157 1.76 -11.65 -56.76
N ALA A 158 1.38 -10.39 -57.03
CA ALA A 158 0.59 -10.06 -58.21
C ALA A 158 1.19 -10.74 -59.45
N ASN A 159 0.37 -11.47 -60.22
CA ASN A 159 0.72 -12.38 -61.32
C ASN A 159 1.15 -13.83 -60.95
N SER A 160 0.96 -14.30 -59.71
CA SER A 160 1.12 -15.74 -59.41
C SER A 160 -0.06 -16.56 -59.94
N ASP A 161 0.21 -17.75 -60.50
CA ASP A 161 -0.81 -18.68 -61.00
C ASP A 161 -1.50 -19.48 -59.86
N PHE A 162 -1.17 -19.19 -58.60
CA PHE A 162 -1.58 -19.97 -57.44
C PHE A 162 -1.47 -19.18 -56.11
N PHE A 163 -2.31 -19.54 -55.13
CA PHE A 163 -2.24 -19.18 -53.70
C PHE A 163 -2.59 -20.41 -52.85
N ALA A 164 -1.86 -20.68 -51.76
CA ALA A 164 -2.34 -21.61 -50.73
C ALA A 164 -2.14 -21.01 -49.34
N SER A 165 -3.19 -21.08 -48.53
CA SER A 165 -3.18 -20.89 -47.09
C SER A 165 -3.66 -22.18 -46.42
N ALA A 166 -3.61 -22.24 -45.08
CA ALA A 166 -4.20 -23.35 -44.34
C ALA A 166 -5.63 -23.63 -44.86
N ASN A 167 -5.83 -24.83 -45.43
CA ASN A 167 -7.10 -25.32 -45.97
C ASN A 167 -7.73 -24.56 -47.15
N VAL A 168 -6.98 -23.68 -47.84
CA VAL A 168 -7.47 -22.99 -49.05
C VAL A 168 -6.42 -23.02 -50.15
N LEU A 169 -6.83 -23.44 -51.35
CA LEU A 169 -6.02 -23.49 -52.56
C LEU A 169 -6.70 -22.67 -53.66
N THR A 170 -6.03 -21.67 -54.21
CA THR A 170 -6.48 -20.96 -55.43
C THR A 170 -5.57 -21.33 -56.58
N LEU A 171 -6.15 -21.63 -57.73
CA LEU A 171 -5.41 -21.97 -58.95
C LEU A 171 -6.17 -21.49 -60.19
N LYS A 172 -5.44 -21.11 -61.24
CA LYS A 172 -6.08 -20.79 -62.52
C LYS A 172 -6.55 -22.04 -63.24
N LYS A 173 -7.58 -21.91 -64.06
CA LYS A 173 -8.08 -22.98 -64.93
C LYS A 173 -6.96 -23.56 -65.78
N GLY A 174 -6.90 -24.90 -65.84
CA GLY A 174 -5.88 -25.66 -66.56
C GLY A 174 -4.53 -25.80 -65.85
N LYS A 175 -4.31 -25.11 -64.73
CA LYS A 175 -3.09 -25.23 -63.92
C LYS A 175 -3.23 -26.33 -62.89
N SER A 176 -2.08 -26.89 -62.49
CA SER A 176 -1.98 -27.91 -61.47
C SER A 176 -1.08 -27.46 -60.33
N LYS A 177 -1.38 -27.92 -59.12
CA LYS A 177 -0.56 -27.69 -57.92
C LYS A 177 -0.49 -28.98 -57.10
N LYS A 178 0.71 -29.27 -56.58
CA LYS A 178 0.89 -30.32 -55.57
C LYS A 178 0.50 -29.79 -54.19
N VAL A 179 -0.33 -30.55 -53.50
CA VAL A 179 -0.70 -30.38 -52.09
C VAL A 179 -0.06 -31.52 -51.33
N TYR A 180 0.68 -31.21 -50.27
CA TYR A 180 1.27 -32.22 -49.39
C TYR A 180 0.31 -32.53 -48.24
N VAL A 181 0.09 -33.80 -48.00
CA VAL A 181 -0.75 -34.33 -46.92
C VAL A 181 0.19 -35.00 -45.93
N TYR A 182 0.11 -34.56 -44.67
CA TYR A 182 0.87 -35.13 -43.57
C TYR A 182 -0.08 -35.92 -42.68
N LEU A 183 0.30 -37.14 -42.35
CA LEU A 183 -0.33 -37.95 -41.32
C LEU A 183 0.65 -38.10 -40.17
N GLU A 184 0.19 -37.84 -38.96
CA GLU A 184 0.94 -38.21 -37.77
C GLU A 184 0.85 -39.73 -37.61
N THR A 185 1.94 -40.43 -37.90
CA THR A 185 1.98 -41.89 -37.91
C THR A 185 2.44 -42.44 -36.56
N ASP A 186 1.70 -43.42 -36.05
CA ASP A 186 2.22 -44.44 -35.14
C ASP A 186 2.79 -45.57 -36.01
N GLU A 187 4.09 -45.88 -35.88
CA GLU A 187 4.85 -46.80 -36.77
C GLU A 187 4.26 -48.23 -36.87
N SER A 188 3.23 -48.56 -36.09
CA SER A 188 2.67 -49.90 -35.92
C SER A 188 1.43 -50.24 -36.77
N LYS A 189 0.86 -49.32 -37.55
CA LYS A 189 -0.44 -49.52 -38.23
C LYS A 189 -0.42 -49.15 -39.71
N SER A 190 -1.10 -49.95 -40.55
CA SER A 190 -1.36 -49.61 -41.95
C SER A 190 -2.50 -48.59 -42.04
N TYR A 191 -2.25 -47.46 -42.71
CA TYR A 191 -3.22 -46.36 -42.85
C TYR A 191 -3.90 -46.40 -44.21
N GLU A 192 -5.21 -46.21 -44.24
CA GLU A 192 -5.94 -45.90 -45.47
C GLU A 192 -6.37 -44.43 -45.38
N THR A 193 -5.88 -43.59 -46.29
CA THR A 193 -6.39 -42.21 -46.44
C THR A 193 -7.23 -42.13 -47.69
N VAL A 194 -8.51 -41.83 -47.51
CA VAL A 194 -9.44 -41.70 -48.62
C VAL A 194 -9.50 -40.24 -49.02
N MET A 195 -9.27 -39.97 -50.30
CA MET A 195 -9.52 -38.67 -50.90
C MET A 195 -10.95 -38.68 -51.47
N GLU A 196 -11.80 -37.80 -50.98
CA GLU A 196 -13.17 -37.69 -51.50
C GLU A 196 -13.16 -37.08 -52.91
N PRO A 197 -13.97 -37.62 -53.83
CA PRO A 197 -13.86 -37.28 -55.24
C PRO A 197 -14.17 -35.81 -55.51
N SER A 198 -13.34 -35.24 -56.38
CA SER A 198 -13.47 -33.91 -56.93
C SER A 198 -14.80 -33.69 -57.65
N ASN A 199 -15.40 -32.51 -57.49
CA ASN A 199 -16.50 -32.06 -58.36
C ASN A 199 -15.97 -31.62 -59.74
N ASP A 200 -16.86 -31.22 -60.64
CA ASP A 200 -16.51 -30.77 -62.01
C ASP A 200 -15.51 -29.60 -62.09
N CYS A 201 -15.21 -28.91 -60.98
CA CYS A 201 -14.28 -27.77 -60.94
C CYS A 201 -12.82 -28.21 -60.90
N ILE A 202 -12.51 -29.36 -60.29
CA ILE A 202 -11.13 -29.83 -60.12
C ILE A 202 -10.98 -31.29 -60.54
N THR A 203 -9.74 -31.72 -60.77
CA THR A 203 -9.36 -33.13 -60.76
C THR A 203 -8.22 -33.30 -59.78
N ALA A 204 -8.28 -34.31 -58.91
CA ALA A 204 -7.25 -34.60 -57.94
C ALA A 204 -6.81 -36.06 -58.05
N SER A 205 -5.51 -36.33 -57.87
CA SER A 205 -4.96 -37.68 -57.85
C SER A 205 -3.78 -37.74 -56.89
N TRP A 206 -3.67 -38.84 -56.15
CA TRP A 206 -2.46 -39.17 -55.41
C TRP A 206 -1.28 -39.33 -56.38
N ASP A 207 -0.13 -38.78 -56.00
CA ASP A 207 1.11 -38.93 -56.78
C ASP A 207 1.81 -40.26 -56.47
N SER A 208 1.48 -40.90 -55.34
CA SER A 208 2.01 -42.17 -54.85
C SER A 208 0.90 -42.94 -54.13
N ASP A 209 0.92 -44.27 -54.24
CA ASP A 209 -0.02 -45.14 -53.52
C ASP A 209 0.28 -45.18 -52.01
N ASP A 210 1.52 -44.90 -51.61
CA ASP A 210 2.00 -44.96 -50.23
C ASP A 210 2.50 -43.60 -49.72
N PHE A 211 2.31 -43.37 -48.41
CA PHE A 211 2.98 -42.30 -47.66
C PHE A 211 4.45 -42.68 -47.40
N ASP A 212 5.34 -41.69 -47.40
CA ASP A 212 6.76 -41.92 -47.12
C ASP A 212 7.05 -42.25 -45.65
N GLU A 213 8.31 -42.49 -45.32
CA GLU A 213 8.78 -42.81 -43.96
C GLU A 213 8.46 -41.72 -42.92
N ASN A 214 8.16 -40.50 -43.37
CA ASN A 214 7.78 -39.37 -42.52
C ASN A 214 6.26 -39.16 -42.47
N GLY A 215 5.45 -40.06 -43.04
CA GLY A 215 4.01 -39.90 -43.10
C GLY A 215 3.56 -38.80 -44.07
N VAL A 216 4.33 -38.51 -45.11
CA VAL A 216 4.00 -37.51 -46.14
C VAL A 216 3.61 -38.19 -47.46
N ASN A 217 2.52 -37.73 -48.07
CA ASN A 217 2.17 -38.01 -49.46
C ASN A 217 1.76 -36.71 -50.16
N SER A 218 1.67 -36.70 -51.48
CA SER A 218 1.24 -35.53 -52.25
C SER A 218 0.10 -35.85 -53.21
N VAL A 219 -0.83 -34.90 -53.32
CA VAL A 219 -1.92 -34.91 -54.29
C VAL A 219 -1.70 -33.81 -55.31
N THR A 220 -1.74 -34.17 -56.59
CA THR A 220 -1.79 -33.18 -57.67
C THR A 220 -3.25 -32.77 -57.91
N VAL A 221 -3.55 -31.50 -57.64
CA VAL A 221 -4.86 -30.89 -57.90
C VAL A 221 -4.78 -30.02 -59.15
N LYS A 222 -5.68 -30.22 -60.11
CA LYS A 222 -5.77 -29.45 -61.35
C LYS A 222 -7.14 -28.78 -61.50
N GLY A 223 -7.13 -27.52 -61.93
CA GLY A 223 -8.37 -26.78 -62.24
C GLY A 223 -8.94 -27.20 -63.58
N ALA A 224 -10.15 -27.77 -63.56
CA ALA A 224 -10.88 -28.15 -64.75
C ALA A 224 -11.83 -27.03 -65.21
N LYS A 225 -12.57 -26.44 -64.27
CA LYS A 225 -13.60 -25.43 -64.53
C LYS A 225 -13.61 -24.39 -63.41
N GLU A 226 -13.86 -23.14 -63.77
CA GLU A 226 -14.03 -22.04 -62.81
C GLU A 226 -15.13 -22.36 -61.80
N GLY A 227 -14.86 -22.08 -60.53
CA GLY A 227 -15.77 -22.39 -59.44
C GLY A 227 -15.04 -22.75 -58.15
N VAL A 228 -15.79 -23.26 -57.19
CA VAL A 228 -15.28 -23.68 -55.88
C VAL A 228 -15.56 -25.17 -55.70
N SER A 229 -14.54 -25.92 -55.29
CA SER A 229 -14.63 -27.31 -54.87
C SER A 229 -14.13 -27.44 -53.45
N VAL A 230 -14.51 -28.52 -52.78
CA VAL A 230 -13.88 -28.97 -51.54
C VAL A 230 -13.22 -30.30 -51.83
N LEU A 231 -11.98 -30.46 -51.41
CA LEU A 231 -11.25 -31.71 -51.44
C LEU A 231 -11.12 -32.21 -50.00
N GLY A 232 -11.72 -33.36 -49.71
CA GLY A 232 -11.67 -34.00 -48.40
C GLY A 232 -10.59 -35.06 -48.33
N PHE A 233 -9.87 -35.09 -47.21
CA PHE A 233 -8.95 -36.14 -46.81
C PHE A 233 -9.47 -36.77 -45.53
N ILE A 234 -9.76 -38.07 -45.58
CA ILE A 234 -10.28 -38.82 -44.44
C ILE A 234 -9.16 -39.74 -43.94
N ASN A 235 -8.78 -39.58 -42.68
CA ASN A 235 -7.88 -40.50 -42.00
C ASN A 235 -8.68 -41.74 -41.55
N GLY A 236 -8.40 -42.91 -42.14
CA GLY A 236 -9.09 -44.15 -41.82
C GLY A 236 -8.83 -44.69 -40.40
N TYR A 237 -7.89 -44.13 -39.65
CA TYR A 237 -7.57 -44.56 -38.28
C TYR A 237 -8.49 -43.94 -37.22
N ASN A 238 -8.69 -42.63 -37.27
CA ASN A 238 -9.44 -41.86 -36.28
C ASN A 238 -10.68 -41.17 -36.86
N GLU A 239 -10.97 -41.41 -38.14
CA GLU A 239 -12.07 -40.78 -38.90
C GLU A 239 -11.98 -39.25 -38.98
N GLU A 240 -10.80 -38.68 -38.66
CA GLU A 240 -10.59 -37.24 -38.79
C GLU A 240 -10.60 -36.85 -40.26
N THR A 241 -11.26 -35.72 -40.53
CA THR A 241 -11.42 -35.20 -41.87
C THR A 241 -10.77 -33.83 -41.98
N VAL A 242 -9.93 -33.68 -42.98
CA VAL A 242 -9.33 -32.40 -43.36
C VAL A 242 -9.91 -31.99 -44.70
N HIS A 243 -10.48 -30.79 -44.76
CA HIS A 243 -11.04 -30.24 -45.97
C HIS A 243 -10.17 -29.11 -46.51
N VAL A 244 -9.87 -29.16 -47.80
CA VAL A 244 -9.20 -28.10 -48.54
C VAL A 244 -10.20 -27.48 -49.50
N VAL A 245 -10.49 -26.19 -49.33
CA VAL A 245 -11.31 -25.42 -50.27
C VAL A 245 -10.47 -25.05 -51.46
N VAL A 246 -10.87 -25.48 -52.66
CA VAL A 246 -10.17 -25.20 -53.91
C VAL A 246 -10.98 -24.21 -54.76
N MET A 247 -10.42 -23.03 -55.00
CA MET A 247 -10.99 -22.00 -55.86
C MET A 247 -10.28 -22.00 -57.22
N VAL A 248 -11.03 -22.25 -58.28
CA VAL A 248 -10.55 -22.19 -59.66
C VAL A 248 -10.97 -20.87 -60.28
N THR A 249 -9.99 -20.05 -60.63
CA THR A 249 -10.20 -18.75 -61.28
C THR A 249 -9.89 -18.83 -62.78
N GLU A 250 -10.25 -17.79 -63.52
CA GLU A 250 -9.86 -17.61 -64.93
C GLU A 250 -8.34 -17.66 -65.13
#